data_AF-A0A6A7Y4K4-F1
#
_entry.id   AF-A0A6A7Y4K4-F1
#
_cell.length_a   1.000
_cell.length_b   1.000
_cell.length_c   1.000
_cell.angle_alpha   90.00
_cell.angle_beta   90.00
_cell.angle_gamma   90.00
#
_symmetry.space_group_name_H-M   'P 1'
#
loop_
_entity.id
_entity.type
_entity.pdbx_description
1 polymer ?
#
loop_
_entity_poly.entity_id
_entity_poly.type
_entity_poly.pdbx_seq_one_letter_code
_entity_poly.pdbx_strand_id
1 'polypeptide(L)'
;MLPVASQVLELDTAIRRFETATGPLTGGARRARLRVLNAAGDLRAAAGRLAIAEAAKDLDATPGGARDALRTVLAELRRAGALPWADVIAICNDVADTIPGGRR
;
A
#
# COMPACT_ATOMS: atom_id res chain seq x y z
N MET A 1 8.84 -19.26 1.83
CA MET A 1 8.34 -18.24 0.90
C MET A 1 8.55 -16.89 1.59
N LEU A 2 9.19 -15.90 0.97
CA LEU A 2 9.30 -14.55 1.57
C LEU A 2 7.89 -13.93 1.60
N PRO A 3 7.45 -13.30 2.70
CA PRO A 3 6.14 -12.64 2.76
C PRO A 3 5.97 -11.66 1.59
N VAL A 4 4.79 -11.61 0.96
CA VAL A 4 4.56 -10.68 -0.17
C VAL A 4 4.83 -9.24 0.25
N ALA A 5 4.57 -8.87 1.50
CA ALA A 5 4.92 -7.56 2.05
C ALA A 5 6.43 -7.22 1.92
N SER A 6 7.33 -8.19 2.15
CA SER A 6 8.78 -7.99 1.98
C SER A 6 9.15 -7.79 0.51
N GLN A 7 8.52 -8.55 -0.39
CA GLN A 7 8.75 -8.42 -1.84
C GLN A 7 8.21 -7.08 -2.38
N VAL A 8 7.12 -6.56 -1.83
CA VAL A 8 6.56 -5.25 -2.18
C VAL A 8 7.49 -4.12 -1.74
N LEU A 9 8.10 -4.22 -0.55
CA LEU A 9 9.07 -3.24 -0.06
C LEU A 9 10.36 -3.21 -0.89
N GLU A 10 10.83 -4.37 -1.34
CA GLU A 10 11.97 -4.48 -2.25
C GLU A 10 11.66 -3.86 -3.62
N LEU A 11 10.48 -4.15 -4.18
CA LEU A 11 10.01 -3.53 -5.41
C LEU A 11 9.95 -2.01 -5.29
N ASP A 12 9.39 -1.50 -4.19
CA ASP A 12 9.28 -0.06 -3.97
C ASP A 12 10.65 0.61 -3.86
N THR A 13 11.59 -0.03 -3.17
CA THR A 13 12.98 0.44 -3.09
C THR A 13 13.64 0.47 -4.47
N ALA A 14 13.40 -0.54 -5.31
CA ALA A 14 13.91 -0.59 -6.68
C ALA A 14 13.32 0.52 -7.56
N ILE A 15 12.02 0.81 -7.42
CA ILE A 15 11.34 1.90 -8.15
C ILE A 15 11.94 3.26 -7.77
N ARG A 16 12.13 3.53 -6.47
CA ARG A 16 12.75 4.79 -6.02
C ARG A 16 14.18 4.94 -6.54
N ARG A 17 14.99 3.88 -6.49
CA ARG A 17 16.36 3.89 -7.03
C ARG A 17 16.38 4.17 -8.54
N PHE A 18 15.48 3.54 -9.29
CA PHE A 18 15.32 3.81 -10.72
C PHE A 18 14.90 5.26 -10.98
N GLU A 19 13.95 5.78 -10.21
CA GLU A 19 13.49 7.16 -10.34
C GLU A 19 14.62 8.18 -10.12
N THR A 20 15.43 7.97 -9.07
CA THR A 20 16.60 8.80 -8.75
C THR A 20 17.65 8.71 -9.86
N ALA A 21 18.03 7.50 -10.28
CA ALA A 21 19.08 7.29 -11.28
C ALA A 21 18.70 7.86 -12.66
N THR A 22 17.40 7.92 -12.97
CA THR A 22 16.90 8.37 -14.27
C THR A 22 16.35 9.79 -14.28
N GLY A 23 16.30 10.47 -13.14
CA GLY A 23 15.81 11.86 -13.02
C GLY A 23 16.44 12.85 -14.01
N PRO A 24 17.75 12.80 -14.31
CA PRO A 24 18.40 13.71 -15.26
C PRO A 24 18.08 13.46 -16.74
N LEU A 25 17.37 12.39 -17.10
CA LEU A 25 17.11 12.06 -18.51
C LEU A 25 16.19 13.08 -19.19
N THR A 26 16.53 13.47 -20.42
CA THR A 26 15.78 14.45 -21.22
C THR A 26 15.25 13.83 -22.52
N GLY A 27 14.41 14.57 -23.25
CA GLY A 27 13.92 14.18 -24.58
C GLY A 27 13.18 12.84 -24.62
N GLY A 28 13.52 11.98 -25.59
CA GLY A 28 12.91 10.66 -25.76
C GLY A 28 13.10 9.73 -24.56
N ALA A 29 14.23 9.82 -23.87
CA ALA A 29 14.53 9.03 -22.68
C ALA A 29 13.63 9.40 -21.49
N ARG A 30 13.26 10.69 -21.35
CA ARG A 30 12.28 11.14 -20.35
C ARG A 30 10.91 10.50 -20.57
N ARG A 31 10.44 10.41 -21.82
CA ARG A 31 9.15 9.77 -22.14
C ARG A 31 9.15 8.27 -21.86
N ALA A 32 10.26 7.59 -22.18
CA ALA A 32 10.43 6.18 -21.83
C ALA A 32 10.44 5.96 -20.32
N ARG A 33 11.17 6.80 -19.56
CA ARG A 33 11.15 6.81 -18.09
C ARG A 33 9.75 6.94 -17.52
N LEU A 34 8.95 7.90 -18.00
CA LEU A 34 7.59 8.12 -17.51
C LEU A 34 6.69 6.90 -17.73
N ARG A 35 6.81 6.21 -18.87
CA ARG A 35 6.07 4.96 -19.12
C ARG A 35 6.46 3.85 -18.16
N VAL A 36 7.75 3.70 -17.88
CA VAL A 36 8.25 2.71 -16.92
C VAL A 36 7.76 3.03 -15.50
N LEU A 37 7.80 4.31 -15.09
CA LEU A 37 7.30 4.73 -13.77
C LEU A 37 5.80 4.52 -13.62
N ASN A 38 5.00 4.77 -14.66
CA ASN A 38 3.56 4.49 -14.63
C ASN A 38 3.28 2.99 -14.48
N ALA A 39 3.92 2.15 -15.29
CA ALA A 39 3.77 0.69 -15.18
C ALA A 39 4.25 0.15 -13.82
N ALA A 40 5.31 0.73 -13.27
CA ALA A 40 5.80 0.44 -11.93
C ALA A 40 4.80 0.88 -10.84
N GLY A 41 4.11 2.01 -11.01
CA GLY A 41 3.03 2.45 -10.14
C GLY A 41 1.85 1.46 -10.13
N ASP A 42 1.44 0.99 -11.29
CA ASP A 42 0.37 -0.02 -11.43
C ASP A 42 0.77 -1.35 -10.76
N LEU A 43 2.02 -1.78 -10.95
CA LEU A 43 2.58 -2.96 -10.31
C LEU A 43 2.64 -2.81 -8.78
N ARG A 44 3.06 -1.64 -8.27
CA ARG A 44 3.06 -1.33 -6.83
C ARG A 44 1.65 -1.40 -6.25
N ALA A 45 0.65 -0.86 -6.95
CA ALA A 45 -0.75 -0.91 -6.51
C ALA A 45 -1.29 -2.36 -6.49
N ALA A 46 -0.98 -3.16 -7.52
CA ALA A 46 -1.36 -4.57 -7.57
C ALA A 46 -0.68 -5.40 -6.47
N ALA A 47 0.61 -5.18 -6.23
CA ALA A 47 1.37 -5.85 -5.18
C ALA A 47 0.86 -5.47 -3.78
N GLY A 48 0.51 -4.20 -3.55
CA GLY A 48 -0.13 -3.75 -2.31
C GLY A 48 -1.47 -4.46 -2.05
N ARG A 49 -2.32 -4.60 -3.08
CA ARG A 49 -3.57 -5.38 -2.97
C ARG A 49 -3.31 -6.86 -2.64
N LEU A 50 -2.28 -7.46 -3.23
CA LEU A 50 -1.90 -8.85 -2.97
C LEU A 50 -1.38 -9.05 -1.53
N ALA A 51 -0.58 -8.12 -1.01
CA ALA A 51 -0.09 -8.15 0.37
C ALA A 51 -1.23 -8.03 1.38
N ILE A 52 -2.22 -7.17 1.11
CA ILE A 52 -3.43 -7.04 1.92
C ILE A 52 -4.27 -8.32 1.87
N ALA A 53 -4.46 -8.88 0.67
CA ALA A 53 -5.18 -10.14 0.49
C ALA A 53 -4.50 -11.32 1.20
N GLU A 54 -3.17 -11.40 1.18
CA GLU A 54 -2.42 -12.40 1.95
C GLU A 54 -2.56 -12.17 3.47
N ALA A 55 -2.42 -10.93 3.95
CA ALA A 55 -2.63 -10.61 5.36
C ALA A 55 -4.07 -10.93 5.83
N ALA A 56 -5.04 -10.87 4.93
CA ALA A 56 -6.44 -11.22 5.19
C ALA A 56 -6.75 -12.71 5.00
N LYS A 57 -5.86 -13.49 4.37
CA LYS A 57 -6.11 -14.91 4.04
C LYS A 57 -6.08 -15.81 5.27
N ASP A 58 -5.30 -15.43 6.29
CA ASP A 58 -5.23 -16.08 7.60
C ASP A 58 -5.83 -15.20 8.70
N LEU A 59 -6.79 -14.33 8.35
CA LEU A 59 -7.47 -13.48 9.34
C LEU A 59 -8.26 -14.38 10.29
N ASP A 60 -7.83 -14.44 11.55
CA ASP A 60 -8.67 -14.97 12.61
C ASP A 60 -9.97 -14.14 12.64
N ALA A 61 -11.07 -14.79 12.23
CA ALA A 61 -12.39 -14.18 12.07
C ALA A 61 -13.05 -13.84 13.42
N THR A 62 -12.40 -14.15 14.55
CA THR A 62 -12.84 -13.63 15.84
C THR A 62 -12.70 -12.10 15.88
N PRO A 63 -13.53 -11.39 16.67
CA PRO A 63 -13.39 -9.94 16.85
C PRO A 63 -12.00 -9.51 17.36
N GLY A 64 -11.30 -10.41 18.08
CA GLY A 64 -9.93 -10.18 18.55
C GLY A 64 -8.92 -10.24 17.40
N GLY A 65 -8.95 -11.32 16.61
CA GLY A 65 -8.10 -11.49 15.44
C GLY A 65 -8.24 -10.36 14.42
N ALA A 66 -9.48 -9.97 14.09
CA ALA A 66 -9.74 -8.85 13.20
C ALA A 66 -9.17 -7.51 13.73
N ARG A 67 -9.22 -7.28 15.05
CA ARG A 67 -8.66 -6.07 15.68
C ARG A 67 -7.14 -6.04 15.62
N ASP A 68 -6.48 -7.17 15.85
CA ASP A 68 -5.02 -7.24 15.84
C ASP A 68 -4.46 -7.19 14.42
N ALA A 69 -5.17 -7.78 13.45
CA ALA A 69 -4.87 -7.60 12.04
C ALA A 69 -5.00 -6.13 11.60
N LEU A 70 -6.09 -5.45 11.98
CA LEU A 70 -6.27 -4.02 11.70
C LEU A 70 -5.15 -3.17 12.32
N ARG A 71 -4.76 -3.46 13.56
CA ARG A 71 -3.61 -2.79 14.21
C ARG A 71 -2.32 -2.99 13.45
N THR A 72 -2.05 -4.21 12.98
CA THR A 72 -0.84 -4.54 12.21
C THR A 72 -0.80 -3.73 10.90
N VAL A 73 -1.91 -3.70 10.16
CA VAL A 73 -2.03 -2.92 8.91
C VAL A 73 -1.82 -1.43 9.16
N LEU A 74 -2.46 -0.86 10.20
CA LEU A 74 -2.31 0.55 10.56
C LEU A 74 -0.88 0.91 10.98
N ALA A 75 -0.20 0.03 11.72
CA ALA A 75 1.18 0.21 12.12
C ALA A 75 2.13 0.21 10.90
N GLU A 76 1.94 -0.70 9.95
CA GLU A 76 2.74 -0.74 8.72
C GLU A 76 2.50 0.48 7.83
N LEU A 77 1.24 0.92 7.67
CA LEU A 77 0.92 2.16 6.96
C LEU A 77 1.61 3.38 7.57
N ARG A 78 1.59 3.48 8.91
CA ARG A 78 2.25 4.56 9.65
C ARG A 78 3.77 4.54 9.46
N ARG A 79 4.38 3.35 9.57
CA ARG A 79 5.84 3.16 9.41
C ARG A 79 6.31 3.45 7.99
N ALA A 80 5.55 3.01 6.98
CA ALA A 80 5.90 3.21 5.58
C ALA A 80 5.65 4.65 5.09
N GLY A 81 4.86 5.44 5.83
CA GLY A 81 4.42 6.76 5.39
C GLY A 81 3.65 6.71 4.07
N ALA A 82 2.95 5.59 3.83
CA ALA A 82 2.32 5.30 2.54
C ALA A 82 1.15 6.26 2.22
N LEU A 83 0.53 6.82 3.27
CA LEU A 83 -0.57 7.77 3.20
C LEU A 83 -0.42 8.82 4.30
N PRO A 84 -0.87 10.07 4.09
CA PRO A 84 -1.12 11.02 5.17
C PRO A 84 -2.07 10.41 6.20
N TRP A 85 -1.76 10.56 7.49
CA TRP A 85 -2.55 9.93 8.55
C TRP A 85 -3.99 10.46 8.63
N ALA A 86 -4.20 11.71 8.22
CA ALA A 86 -5.53 12.30 8.11
C ALA A 86 -6.42 11.52 7.12
N ASP A 87 -5.86 11.09 5.99
CA ASP A 87 -6.59 10.32 4.98
C ASP A 87 -6.95 8.92 5.49
N VAL A 88 -6.06 8.30 6.26
CA VAL A 88 -6.33 7.00 6.91
C VAL A 88 -7.54 7.13 7.85
N ILE A 89 -7.58 8.18 8.67
CA ILE A 89 -8.71 8.44 9.57
C ILE A 89 -10.00 8.69 8.78
N ALA A 90 -9.95 9.51 7.73
CA ALA A 90 -11.10 9.81 6.89
C ALA A 90 -11.69 8.53 6.28
N ILE A 91 -10.86 7.67 5.70
CA ILE A 91 -11.28 6.38 5.14
C ILE A 91 -11.92 5.48 6.21
N CYS A 92 -11.33 5.39 7.40
CA CYS A 92 -11.93 4.60 8.49
C CYS A 92 -13.31 5.13 8.90
N ASN A 93 -13.48 6.44 8.94
CA ASN A 93 -14.76 7.08 9.26
C ASN A 93 -15.79 6.83 8.16
N ASP A 94 -15.40 6.96 6.88
CA ASP A 94 -16.28 6.68 5.75
C ASP A 94 -16.79 5.23 5.81
N VAL A 95 -15.91 4.26 6.09
CA VAL A 95 -16.31 2.86 6.27
C VAL A 95 -17.29 2.73 7.44
N ALA A 96 -17.03 3.38 8.57
CA ALA A 96 -17.94 3.34 9.72
C ALA A 96 -19.33 3.91 9.37
N ASP A 97 -19.39 4.99 8.59
CA ASP A 97 -20.64 5.61 8.14
C ASP A 97 -21.41 4.73 7.13
N THR A 98 -20.74 3.83 6.40
CA THR A 98 -21.43 2.86 5.50
C THR A 98 -22.08 1.68 6.21
N ILE A 99 -21.83 1.48 7.50
CA ILE A 99 -22.40 0.37 8.27
C ILE A 99 -23.75 0.79 8.86
N PRO A 100 -24.86 0.08 8.57
CA PRO A 100 -26.17 0.41 9.13
C PRO A 100 -26.13 0.28 10.67
N GLY A 101 -26.31 1.39 11.38
CA GLY A 101 -26.39 1.45 12.85
C GLY A 101 -25.19 2.06 13.59
N GLY A 102 -24.18 2.58 12.89
CA GLY A 102 -22.94 3.12 13.48
C GLY A 102 -23.04 4.44 14.27
N ARG A 103 -24.21 5.10 14.30
CA ARG A 103 -24.46 6.28 15.15
C ARG A 103 -25.36 5.88 16.32
N ARG A 104 -24.75 5.61 17.47
CA ARG A 104 -25.37 5.67 18.79
C ARG A 104 -24.48 6.44 19.74
#